data_AF-X0W828-F1
#
_entry.id   AF-X0W828-F1
#
_cell.length_a   1.000
_cell.length_b   1.000
_cell.length_c   1.000
_cell.angle_alpha   90.00
_cell.angle_beta   90.00
_cell.angle_gamma   90.00
#
_symmetry.space_group_name_H-M   'P 1'
#
loop_
_entity.id
_entity.type
_entity.pdbx_description
1 polymer ?
#
loop_
_entity_poly.entity_id
_entity_poly.type
_entity_poly.pdbx_seq_one_letter_code
_entity_poly.pdbx_strand_id
1 'polypeptide(L)'
;MPGLGVNIDHVATVRQARRTDEPDPIWAAVEAELGGADCITFHLREDRRHICDRDARLLRETVSVKLNMEMAIAEEIVDIAVGLKPEQCSLVPEKREELTTEGGLDVVRLQTRISRAVSRLRQAGIVVSA
;
A
#
# COMPACT_ATOMS: atom_id res chain seq x y z
N MET A 1 15.92 -12.94 11.98
CA MET A 1 15.97 -11.56 12.53
C MET A 1 14.63 -10.91 12.26
N PRO A 2 14.13 -10.02 13.14
CA PRO A 2 12.95 -9.20 12.83
C PRO A 2 13.25 -8.31 11.62
N GLY A 3 12.23 -8.00 10.81
CA GLY A 3 12.35 -7.10 9.66
C GLY A 3 11.69 -5.74 9.91
N LEU A 4 12.16 -4.70 9.22
CA LEU A 4 11.63 -3.34 9.26
C LEU A 4 10.97 -2.96 7.93
N GLY A 5 9.67 -2.67 7.97
CA GLY A 5 8.94 -2.02 6.89
C GLY A 5 8.87 -0.51 7.11
N VAL A 6 9.32 0.28 6.15
CA VAL A 6 9.28 1.76 6.23
C VAL A 6 8.11 2.27 5.38
N ASN A 7 7.13 2.90 6.02
CA ASN A 7 6.03 3.56 5.31
C ASN A 7 6.45 4.97 4.87
N ILE A 8 6.27 5.28 3.58
CA ILE A 8 6.70 6.55 2.95
C ILE A 8 5.55 7.52 2.63
N ASP A 9 4.32 7.23 3.04
CA ASP A 9 3.11 8.03 2.73
C ASP A 9 3.23 9.49 3.19
N HIS A 10 3.92 9.71 4.30
CA HIS A 10 4.07 11.05 4.85
C HIS A 10 5.09 11.90 4.08
N VAL A 11 6.00 11.30 3.30
CA VAL A 11 6.83 12.04 2.34
C VAL A 11 5.93 12.61 1.24
N ALA A 12 5.06 11.77 0.68
CA ALA A 12 4.08 12.20 -0.31
C ALA A 12 3.10 13.24 0.28
N THR A 13 2.72 13.10 1.56
CA THR A 13 1.88 14.11 2.24
C THR A 13 2.53 15.50 2.23
N VAL A 14 3.83 15.61 2.51
CA VAL A 14 4.56 16.89 2.45
C VAL A 14 4.57 17.45 1.02
N ARG A 15 4.82 16.59 0.02
CA ARG A 15 4.74 16.97 -1.41
C ARG A 15 3.36 17.51 -1.78
N GLN A 16 2.30 16.79 -1.42
CA GLN A 16 0.91 17.16 -1.74
C GLN A 16 0.47 18.46 -1.05
N ALA A 17 1.04 18.80 0.11
CA ALA A 17 0.76 20.06 0.80
C ALA A 17 1.16 21.29 -0.04
N ARG A 18 2.13 21.16 -0.95
CA ARG A 18 2.59 22.23 -1.84
C ARG A 18 2.28 21.99 -3.32
N ARG A 19 1.77 20.80 -3.67
CA ARG A 19 1.49 20.40 -5.06
C ARG A 19 2.71 20.58 -5.96
N THR A 20 3.87 20.21 -5.42
CA THR A 20 5.18 20.22 -6.08
C THR A 20 5.62 18.80 -6.39
N ASP A 21 6.76 18.64 -7.04
CA ASP A 21 7.36 17.32 -7.25
C ASP A 21 8.20 16.86 -6.05
N GLU A 22 8.61 17.80 -5.19
CA GLU A 22 9.46 17.55 -4.02
C GLU A 22 8.70 17.71 -2.68
N PRO A 23 9.05 16.90 -1.66
CA PRO A 23 9.99 15.77 -1.73
C PRO A 23 9.40 14.57 -2.51
N ASP A 24 10.21 13.92 -3.35
CA ASP A 24 9.75 12.75 -4.11
C ASP A 24 9.78 11.48 -3.22
N PRO A 25 8.64 10.79 -3.01
CA PRO A 25 8.60 9.55 -2.22
C PRO A 25 9.52 8.44 -2.73
N ILE A 26 9.86 8.45 -4.02
CA ILE A 26 10.77 7.47 -4.60
C ILE A 26 12.18 7.63 -4.05
N TRP A 27 12.65 8.86 -3.84
CA TRP A 27 13.97 9.08 -3.24
C TRP A 27 14.01 8.60 -1.80
N ALA A 28 12.95 8.90 -1.03
CA ALA A 28 12.84 8.40 0.33
C ALA A 28 12.80 6.87 0.41
N ALA A 29 12.16 6.19 -0.55
CA ALA A 29 12.16 4.73 -0.63
C ALA A 29 13.57 4.17 -0.84
N VAL A 30 14.34 4.75 -1.77
CA VAL A 30 15.72 4.35 -2.04
C VAL A 30 16.61 4.61 -0.82
N GLU A 31 16.48 5.77 -0.18
CA GLU A 31 17.24 6.09 1.04
C GLU A 31 16.88 5.14 2.19
N ALA A 32 15.61 4.78 2.37
CA ALA A 32 15.17 3.81 3.37
C ALA A 32 15.75 2.42 3.11
N GLU A 33 15.75 1.96 1.85
CA GLU A 33 16.37 0.70 1.44
C GLU A 33 17.88 0.70 1.75
N LEU A 34 18.61 1.75 1.35
CA LEU A 34 20.04 1.91 1.67
C LEU A 34 20.30 2.03 3.18
N GLY A 35 19.32 2.54 3.93
CA GLY A 35 19.32 2.60 5.38
C GLY A 35 19.04 1.27 6.08
N GLY A 36 18.75 0.20 5.33
CA GLY A 36 18.54 -1.15 5.84
C GLY A 36 17.07 -1.56 6.02
N ALA A 37 16.12 -0.88 5.37
CA ALA A 37 14.73 -1.35 5.35
C ALA A 37 14.62 -2.69 4.62
N ASP A 38 13.90 -3.65 5.19
CA ASP A 38 13.62 -4.95 4.54
C ASP A 38 12.41 -4.87 3.59
N CYS A 39 11.62 -3.80 3.72
CA CYS A 39 10.39 -3.58 3.00
C CYS A 39 10.06 -2.08 2.91
N ILE A 40 9.56 -1.65 1.76
CA ILE A 40 8.93 -0.34 1.60
C ILE A 40 7.42 -0.52 1.60
N THR A 41 6.76 0.18 2.52
CA THR A 41 5.30 0.21 2.64
C THR A 41 4.77 1.52 2.03
N PHE A 42 3.67 1.45 1.29
CA PHE A 42 2.96 2.63 0.82
C PHE A 42 1.46 2.33 0.75
N HIS A 43 0.62 3.33 1.02
CA HIS A 43 -0.83 3.22 0.94
C HIS A 43 -1.36 3.98 -0.27
N LEU A 44 -1.74 3.24 -1.31
CA LEU A 44 -2.49 3.80 -2.44
C LEU A 44 -3.98 3.85 -2.10
N ARG A 45 -4.40 5.00 -1.58
CA ARG A 45 -5.80 5.28 -1.23
C ARG A 45 -6.69 5.46 -2.45
N GLU A 46 -7.99 5.17 -2.32
CA GLU A 46 -9.01 5.45 -3.35
C GLU A 46 -9.00 6.93 -3.78
N ASP A 47 -8.81 7.83 -2.82
CA ASP A 47 -8.82 9.29 -3.01
C ASP A 47 -7.46 9.89 -3.40
N ARG A 48 -6.40 9.08 -3.49
CA ARG A 48 -5.02 9.51 -3.81
C ARG A 48 -4.55 10.71 -2.96
N ARG A 49 -4.91 10.71 -1.67
CA ARG A 49 -4.60 11.83 -0.76
C ARG A 49 -3.11 12.16 -0.64
N HIS A 50 -2.24 11.16 -0.72
CA HIS A 50 -0.78 11.31 -0.62
C HIS A 50 -0.06 10.60 -1.76
N ILE A 51 0.10 9.28 -1.64
CA ILE A 51 0.66 8.43 -2.70
C ILE A 51 -0.32 8.40 -3.88
N CYS A 52 0.22 8.54 -5.08
CA CYS A 52 -0.55 8.46 -6.32
C CYS A 52 -0.08 7.31 -7.22
N ASP A 53 -0.83 7.05 -8.29
CA ASP A 53 -0.61 5.94 -9.23
C ASP A 53 0.79 6.00 -9.88
N ARG A 54 1.34 7.21 -10.10
CA ARG A 54 2.73 7.42 -10.56
C ARG A 54 3.72 6.80 -9.56
N ASP A 55 3.56 7.12 -8.28
CA ASP A 55 4.50 6.71 -7.24
C ASP A 55 4.47 5.19 -7.09
N ALA A 56 3.28 4.58 -7.05
CA ALA A 56 3.13 3.12 -6.99
C ALA A 56 3.88 2.41 -8.13
N ARG A 57 3.72 2.89 -9.37
CA ARG A 57 4.43 2.35 -10.54
C ARG A 57 5.95 2.52 -10.42
N LEU A 58 6.41 3.72 -10.06
CA LEU A 58 7.85 3.99 -9.95
C LEU A 58 8.51 3.21 -8.81
N LEU A 59 7.81 2.99 -7.68
CA LEU A 59 8.29 2.13 -6.60
C LEU A 59 8.58 0.72 -7.12
N ARG A 60 7.67 0.16 -7.94
CA ARG A 60 7.85 -1.16 -8.56
C ARG A 60 9.04 -1.21 -9.52
N GLU A 61 9.36 -0.11 -10.17
CA GLU A 61 10.47 0.00 -11.11
C GLU A 61 11.83 0.26 -10.42
N THR A 62 11.83 0.76 -9.16
CA THR A 62 13.02 1.33 -8.52
C THR A 62 13.51 0.57 -7.29
N VAL A 63 12.60 0.13 -6.41
CA VAL A 63 12.94 -0.49 -5.12
C VAL A 63 13.26 -1.97 -5.33
N SER A 64 14.34 -2.47 -4.72
CA SER A 64 14.72 -3.88 -4.83
C SER A 64 14.29 -4.73 -3.64
N VAL A 65 14.03 -4.10 -2.49
CA VAL A 65 13.40 -4.76 -1.34
C VAL A 65 11.90 -4.98 -1.57
N LYS A 66 11.26 -5.72 -0.66
CA LYS A 66 9.84 -6.05 -0.80
C LYS A 66 8.99 -4.80 -0.82
N LEU A 67 7.97 -4.79 -1.67
CA LEU A 67 6.90 -3.82 -1.61
C LEU A 67 5.71 -4.37 -0.82
N ASN A 68 5.25 -3.59 0.14
CA ASN A 68 4.00 -3.81 0.86
C ASN A 68 3.01 -2.70 0.52
N MET A 69 2.04 -3.01 -0.33
CA MET A 69 0.98 -2.08 -0.70
C MET A 69 -0.16 -2.16 0.31
N GLU A 70 -0.31 -1.12 1.13
CA GLU A 70 -1.54 -0.91 1.91
C GLU A 70 -2.66 -0.45 0.96
N MET A 71 -3.85 -1.03 1.13
CA MET A 71 -4.96 -0.82 0.20
C MET A 71 -6.33 -1.14 0.80
N ALA A 72 -7.36 -0.42 0.36
CA ALA A 72 -8.74 -0.84 0.53
C ALA A 72 -9.12 -2.05 -0.36
N ILE A 73 -10.24 -2.69 -0.04
CA ILE A 73 -10.83 -3.79 -0.84
C ILE A 73 -11.72 -3.30 -2.00
N ALA A 74 -11.55 -2.05 -2.43
CA ALA A 74 -12.24 -1.49 -3.59
C ALA A 74 -11.75 -2.16 -4.89
N GLU A 75 -12.66 -2.43 -5.83
CA GLU A 75 -12.36 -3.22 -7.03
C GLU A 75 -11.25 -2.59 -7.88
N GLU A 76 -11.30 -1.27 -8.08
CA GLU A 76 -10.24 -0.51 -8.78
C GLU A 76 -8.87 -0.68 -8.12
N ILE A 77 -8.80 -0.57 -6.79
CA ILE A 77 -7.54 -0.68 -6.06
C ILE A 77 -7.01 -2.12 -6.11
N VAL A 78 -7.88 -3.13 -6.04
CA VAL A 78 -7.50 -4.54 -6.23
C VAL A 78 -6.97 -4.78 -7.65
N ASP A 79 -7.57 -4.17 -8.66
CA ASP A 79 -7.10 -4.28 -10.05
C ASP A 79 -5.70 -3.68 -10.22
N ILE A 80 -5.45 -2.51 -9.62
CA ILE A 80 -4.12 -1.89 -9.59
C ILE A 80 -3.11 -2.80 -8.91
N ALA A 81 -3.43 -3.35 -7.73
CA ALA A 81 -2.54 -4.25 -7.01
C ALA A 81 -2.19 -5.51 -7.81
N VAL A 82 -3.18 -6.12 -8.48
CA VAL A 82 -2.98 -7.30 -9.35
C VAL A 82 -2.11 -6.96 -10.57
N GLY A 83 -2.23 -5.76 -11.13
CA GLY A 83 -1.37 -5.29 -12.22
C GLY A 83 0.05 -4.98 -11.76
N LEU A 84 0.20 -4.35 -10.59
CA LEU A 84 1.46 -3.92 -10.02
C LEU A 84 2.29 -5.09 -9.46
N LYS A 85 1.60 -6.10 -8.90
CA LYS A 85 2.18 -7.28 -8.25
C LYS A 85 3.25 -6.95 -7.19
N PRO A 86 2.91 -6.17 -6.15
CA PRO A 86 3.79 -6.04 -4.99
C PRO A 86 3.98 -7.41 -4.34
N GLU A 87 5.08 -7.59 -3.60
CA GLU A 87 5.34 -8.84 -2.88
C GLU A 87 4.26 -9.09 -1.82
N GLN A 88 3.73 -8.02 -1.21
CA GLN A 88 2.68 -8.07 -0.21
C GLN A 88 1.62 -6.99 -0.43
N CYS A 89 0.37 -7.32 -0.10
CA CYS A 89 -0.70 -6.36 0.11
C CYS A 89 -1.23 -6.45 1.55
N SER A 90 -1.36 -5.31 2.22
CA SER A 90 -2.02 -5.18 3.52
C SER A 90 -3.40 -4.55 3.35
N LEU A 91 -4.46 -5.29 3.68
CA LEU A 91 -5.82 -4.78 3.59
C LEU A 91 -6.11 -3.85 4.77
N VAL A 92 -6.42 -2.59 4.49
CA VAL A 92 -6.71 -1.58 5.51
C VAL A 92 -8.09 -0.95 5.26
N PRO A 93 -8.84 -0.58 6.31
CA PRO A 93 -10.12 0.08 6.16
C PRO A 93 -9.92 1.54 5.72
N GLU A 94 -10.65 1.98 4.69
CA GLU A 94 -10.63 3.39 4.26
C GLU A 94 -11.94 4.11 4.57
N LYS A 95 -13.06 3.38 4.60
CA LYS A 95 -14.40 3.93 4.83
C LYS A 95 -14.88 3.62 6.24
N ARG A 96 -15.71 4.50 6.81
CA ARG A 96 -16.19 4.35 8.19
C ARG A 96 -16.96 3.05 8.40
N GLU A 97 -17.64 2.57 7.37
CA GLU A 97 -18.45 1.35 7.38
C GLU A 97 -17.60 0.07 7.44
N GLU A 98 -16.30 0.19 7.17
CA GLU A 98 -15.32 -0.91 7.16
C GLU A 98 -14.56 -1.02 8.49
N LEU A 99 -14.71 -0.02 9.37
CA LEU A 99 -14.03 0.04 10.65
C LEU A 99 -14.80 -0.74 11.73
N THR A 100 -14.05 -1.47 12.55
CA THR A 100 -14.52 -1.88 13.88
C THR A 100 -14.61 -0.66 14.80
N THR A 101 -15.13 -0.85 16.01
CA THR A 101 -15.11 0.20 17.06
C THR A 101 -13.71 0.67 17.42
N GLU A 102 -12.69 -0.17 17.21
CA GLU A 102 -11.28 0.14 17.51
C GLU A 102 -10.50 0.65 16.30
N GLY A 103 -11.13 0.75 15.12
CA GLY A 103 -10.53 1.30 13.91
C GLY A 103 -9.80 0.30 13.00
N GLY A 104 -9.83 -0.99 13.33
CA GLY A 104 -9.34 -2.06 12.44
C GLY A 104 -10.36 -2.44 11.36
N LEU A 105 -9.94 -3.25 10.39
CA LEU A 105 -10.84 -3.78 9.36
C LEU A 105 -11.84 -4.77 9.99
N ASP A 106 -13.16 -4.57 9.78
CA ASP A 106 -14.19 -5.49 10.25
C ASP A 106 -14.27 -6.73 9.35
N VAL A 107 -13.35 -7.67 9.56
CA VAL A 107 -13.22 -8.89 8.77
C VAL A 107 -14.44 -9.80 8.89
N VAL A 108 -15.10 -9.82 10.05
CA VAL A 108 -16.29 -10.66 10.29
C VAL A 108 -17.44 -10.18 9.42
N ARG A 109 -17.73 -8.87 9.44
CA ARG A 109 -18.82 -8.29 8.64
C ARG A 109 -18.52 -8.32 7.15
N LEU A 110 -17.27 -8.13 6.75
CA LEU A 110 -16.86 -8.02 5.35
C LEU A 110 -16.28 -9.33 4.77
N GLN A 111 -16.46 -10.46 5.47
CA GLN A 111 -15.84 -11.74 5.16
C GLN A 111 -15.91 -12.12 3.68
N THR A 112 -17.09 -12.04 3.05
CA THR A 112 -17.27 -12.40 1.63
C THR A 112 -16.49 -11.48 0.69
N ARG A 113 -16.52 -10.16 0.93
CA ARG A 113 -15.82 -9.18 0.10
C ARG A 113 -14.30 -9.34 0.25
N ILE A 114 -13.82 -9.49 1.48
CA ILE A 114 -12.40 -9.72 1.78
C ILE A 114 -11.94 -11.02 1.15
N SER A 115 -12.70 -12.11 1.29
CA SER A 115 -12.36 -13.42 0.70
C SER A 115 -12.21 -13.33 -0.83
N ARG A 116 -13.07 -12.56 -1.50
CA ARG A 116 -12.96 -12.30 -2.94
C ARG A 116 -11.67 -11.54 -3.27
N ALA A 117 -11.37 -10.46 -2.56
CA ALA A 117 -10.14 -9.68 -2.77
C ALA A 117 -8.88 -10.52 -2.52
N VAL A 118 -8.82 -11.23 -1.38
CA VAL A 118 -7.72 -12.13 -1.01
C VAL A 118 -7.51 -13.21 -2.08
N SER A 119 -8.59 -13.80 -2.61
CA SER A 119 -8.49 -14.82 -3.66
C SER A 119 -7.83 -14.27 -4.93
N ARG A 120 -8.24 -13.07 -5.38
CA ARG A 120 -7.66 -12.42 -6.56
C ARG A 120 -6.18 -12.09 -6.37
N LEU A 121 -5.81 -11.52 -5.22
CA LEU A 121 -4.43 -11.18 -4.89
C LEU A 121 -3.54 -12.43 -4.83
N ARG A 122 -3.99 -13.50 -4.17
CA ARG A 122 -3.26 -14.77 -4.11
C ARG A 122 -3.10 -15.44 -5.48
N GLN A 123 -4.12 -15.38 -6.34
CA GLN A 123 -4.02 -15.88 -7.72
C GLN A 123 -2.97 -15.12 -8.54
N ALA A 124 -2.72 -13.84 -8.23
CA ALA A 124 -1.67 -13.04 -8.84
C ALA A 124 -0.27 -13.30 -8.23
N GLY A 125 -0.16 -14.17 -7.22
CA GLY A 125 1.10 -14.48 -6.53
C GLY A 125 1.45 -13.53 -5.38
N ILE A 126 0.50 -12.69 -4.94
CA ILE A 126 0.72 -11.66 -3.91
C ILE A 126 0.43 -12.25 -2.53
N VAL A 127 1.32 -11.99 -1.56
CA VAL A 127 1.08 -12.33 -0.15
C VAL A 127 0.08 -11.33 0.44
N VAL A 128 -0.92 -11.81 1.18
CA VAL A 128 -1.95 -10.93 1.76
C VAL A 128 -1.84 -10.92 3.28
N SER A 129 -1.73 -9.73 3.84
CA SER A 129 -1.95 -9.42 5.25
C SER A 129 -3.32 -8.74 5.39
N ALA A 130 -4.10 -9.12 6.39
CA ALA A 130 -5.43 -8.57 6.65
C ALA A 130 -5.67 -8.47 8.15
#